data_AF-A0A8E0IF32-F1
#
_entry.id   AF-A0A8E0IF32-F1
#
_cell.length_a   1.000
_cell.length_b   1.000
_cell.length_c   1.000
_cell.angle_alpha   90.00
_cell.angle_beta   90.00
_cell.angle_gamma   90.00
#
_symmetry.space_group_name_H-M   'P 1'
#
loop_
_entity.id
_entity.type
_entity.pdbx_description
1 polymer ?
#
loop_
_entity_poly.entity_id
_entity_poly.type
_entity_poly.pdbx_seq_one_letter_code
_entity_poly.pdbx_strand_id
1 'polypeptide(L)' 'MTYEEKIGTERFDAMVADFFANRYFDRGMRKWQGYYLSDHTAALKKQSKSEALVYPPLPLQDQAVIRAILLQAYA' A
#
# COMPACT_ATOMS: atom_id res chain seq x y z
N MET A 1 37.17 -6.00 4.54
CA MET A 1 37.22 -7.42 4.13
C MET A 1 35.82 -7.99 4.03
N THR A 2 35.08 -7.50 3.04
CA THR A 2 33.86 -8.15 2.52
C THR A 2 34.23 -9.53 1.95
N TYR A 3 33.22 -10.36 1.66
CA TYR A 3 33.47 -11.69 1.12
C TYR A 3 34.08 -11.62 -0.29
N GLU A 4 33.65 -10.65 -1.10
CA GLU A 4 34.21 -10.34 -2.42
C GLU A 4 35.71 -10.01 -2.32
N GLU A 5 36.11 -9.15 -1.38
CA GLU A 5 37.51 -8.78 -1.13
C GLU A 5 38.38 -9.98 -0.71
N LYS A 6 37.80 -11.06 -0.18
CA LYS A 6 38.52 -12.27 0.24
C LYS A 6 38.79 -13.26 -0.89
N ILE A 7 37.93 -13.31 -1.90
CA ILE A 7 37.98 -14.32 -2.97
C ILE A 7 38.31 -13.74 -4.35
N GLY A 8 38.25 -12.41 -4.48
CA GLY A 8 38.41 -11.68 -5.73
C GLY A 8 37.11 -11.56 -6.51
N THR A 9 36.93 -10.43 -7.20
CA THR A 9 35.69 -10.09 -7.93
C THR A 9 35.29 -11.14 -8.97
N GLU A 10 36.24 -11.66 -9.78
CA GLU A 10 35.92 -12.68 -10.79
C GLU A 10 35.33 -13.97 -10.20
N ARG A 11 35.87 -14.44 -9.08
CA ARG A 11 35.36 -15.64 -8.39
C ARG A 11 34.02 -15.36 -7.74
N PHE A 12 33.83 -14.15 -7.20
CA PHE A 12 32.57 -13.72 -6.64
C PHE A 12 31.47 -13.70 -7.72
N ASP A 13 31.75 -13.10 -8.88
CA ASP A 13 30.81 -13.02 -10.00
C ASP A 13 30.41 -14.42 -10.51
N ALA A 14 31.39 -15.32 -10.67
CA ALA A 14 31.12 -16.70 -11.06
C ALA A 14 30.25 -17.45 -10.04
N MET A 15 30.50 -17.26 -8.74
CA MET A 15 29.71 -17.86 -7.67
C MET A 15 28.28 -17.31 -7.64
N VAL A 16 28.11 -15.99 -7.82
CA VAL A 16 26.80 -15.34 -7.89
C VAL A 16 26.01 -15.85 -9.09
N ALA A 17 26.64 -15.95 -10.26
CA ALA A 17 26.02 -16.48 -11.47
C ALA A 17 25.57 -17.94 -11.29
N ASP A 18 26.43 -18.81 -10.73
CA ASP A 18 26.07 -20.21 -10.44
C ASP A 18 24.90 -20.31 -9.45
N PHE A 19 24.91 -19.47 -8.40
CA PHE A 19 23.83 -19.44 -7.43
C PHE A 19 22.49 -19.14 -8.11
N PHE A 20 22.40 -18.07 -8.90
CA PHE A 20 21.15 -17.71 -9.57
C PHE A 20 20.74 -18.69 -10.67
N ALA A 21 21.70 -19.32 -11.36
CA ALA A 21 21.40 -20.30 -12.41
C ALA A 21 20.95 -21.66 -11.86
N ASN A 22 21.57 -22.15 -10.78
CA ASN A 22 21.49 -23.55 -10.39
C ASN A 22 21.01 -23.80 -8.96
N ARG A 23 20.92 -22.77 -8.12
CA ARG A 23 20.61 -22.91 -6.68
C ARG A 23 19.49 -22.01 -6.21
N TYR A 24 19.21 -20.93 -6.93
CA TYR A 24 18.14 -20.01 -6.60
C TYR A 24 16.80 -20.62 -6.97
N PHE A 25 16.03 -20.93 -5.94
CA PHE A 25 14.63 -21.33 -6.10
C PHE A 25 13.77 -20.09 -5.88
N ASP A 26 13.17 -19.59 -6.96
CA ASP A 26 12.16 -18.53 -6.86
C ASP A 26 11.01 -19.04 -5.98
N ARG A 27 10.75 -18.32 -4.90
CA ARG A 27 9.67 -18.65 -3.96
C ARG A 27 8.33 -18.05 -4.40
N GLY A 28 8.29 -17.36 -5.54
CA GLY A 28 7.17 -16.57 -6.01
C GLY A 28 6.85 -15.41 -5.05
N MET A 29 5.72 -14.75 -5.28
CA MET A 29 5.16 -13.81 -4.30
C MET A 29 4.83 -14.55 -3.00
N ARG A 30 5.71 -14.43 -2.02
CA ARG A 30 5.56 -15.06 -0.69
C ARG A 30 4.40 -14.39 0.04
N LYS A 31 3.28 -15.10 0.17
CA LYS A 31 2.31 -14.82 1.23
C LYS A 31 3.00 -15.07 2.57
N TRP A 32 3.20 -14.03 3.37
CA TRP A 32 3.71 -14.18 4.74
C TRP A 32 2.53 -14.44 5.65
N GLN A 33 2.48 -15.62 6.27
CA GLN A 33 1.38 -16.00 7.19
C GLN A 33 -0.02 -15.80 6.59
N GLY A 34 -0.17 -16.08 5.29
CA GLY A 34 -1.46 -15.95 4.60
C GLY A 34 -1.79 -14.57 4.01
N TYR A 35 -0.94 -13.55 4.21
CA TYR A 35 -1.17 -12.19 3.72
C TYR A 35 -0.13 -11.74 2.70
N TYR A 36 -0.55 -11.01 1.66
CA TYR A 36 0.37 -10.33 0.76
C TYR A 36 0.73 -8.94 1.32
N LEU A 37 2.02 -8.60 1.28
CA LEU A 37 2.48 -7.24 1.61
C LEU A 37 1.89 -6.18 0.66
N SER A 38 1.60 -6.56 -0.58
CA SER A 38 0.88 -5.72 -1.55
C SER A 38 -0.50 -5.31 -1.05
N ASP A 39 -1.22 -6.21 -0.39
CA ASP A 39 -2.59 -5.94 0.08
C ASP A 39 -2.58 -4.96 1.25
N HIS A 40 -1.62 -5.13 2.17
CA HIS A 40 -1.44 -4.19 3.28
C HIS A 40 -1.06 -2.79 2.80
N THR A 41 -0.10 -2.69 1.88
CA THR A 41 0.30 -1.38 1.32
C THR A 41 -0.79 -0.76 0.45
N ALA A 42 -1.60 -1.56 -0.25
CA ALA A 42 -2.77 -1.09 -0.98
C ALA A 42 -3.85 -0.56 -0.03
N ALA A 43 -4.11 -1.24 1.10
CA ALA A 43 -5.04 -0.78 2.12
C ALA A 43 -4.61 0.55 2.73
N LEU A 44 -3.33 0.70 3.09
CA LEU A 44 -2.77 1.97 3.59
C LEU A 44 -2.90 3.10 2.56
N LYS A 45 -2.64 2.82 1.28
CA LYS A 45 -2.82 3.80 0.20
C LYS A 45 -4.28 4.19 0.00
N LYS A 46 -5.22 3.26 0.18
CA LYS A 46 -6.65 3.55 0.11
C LYS A 46 -7.08 4.44 1.28
N GLN A 47 -6.60 4.14 2.48
CA GLN A 47 -6.85 4.93 3.69
C GLN A 47 -6.30 6.35 3.55
N SER A 48 -5.04 6.51 3.13
CA SER A 48 -4.45 7.84 2.97
C SER A 48 -5.18 8.67 1.93
N LYS A 49 -5.65 8.05 0.83
CA LYS A 49 -6.50 8.71 -0.17
C LYS A 49 -7.83 9.17 0.44
N SER A 50 -8.47 8.36 1.27
CA SER A 50 -9.73 8.77 1.91
C SER A 50 -9.54 9.88 2.93
N GLU A 51 -8.44 9.86 3.69
CA GLU A 51 -8.13 10.91 4.68
C GLU A 51 -7.74 12.23 4.00
N ALA A 52 -7.11 12.17 2.82
CA ALA A 52 -6.76 13.34 2.02
C ALA A 52 -7.97 13.97 1.29
N LEU A 53 -9.15 13.34 1.30
CA LEU A 53 -10.35 13.92 0.71
C LEU A 53 -10.85 15.07 1.59
N VAL A 54 -10.60 16.29 1.14
CA VAL A 54 -11.22 17.50 1.70
C VAL A 54 -12.51 17.75 0.94
N TYR A 55 -13.64 17.52 1.60
CA TYR A 55 -14.94 17.87 1.04
C TYR A 55 -15.20 19.37 1.21
N PRO A 56 -15.56 20.10 0.15
CA PRO A 56 -16.00 21.48 0.31
C PRO A 56 -17.28 21.51 1.15
N PRO A 57 -17.47 22.54 2.00
CA PRO A 57 -18.71 22.69 2.74
C PRO A 57 -19.88 22.80 1.76
N LEU A 58 -20.97 22.10 2.06
CA LEU A 58 -22.21 22.25 1.30
C LEU A 58 -22.72 23.69 1.40
N PRO A 59 -23.42 24.20 0.37
CA PRO A 59 -24.08 25.49 0.45
C PRO A 59 -25.05 25.53 1.64
N LEU A 60 -25.12 26.68 2.31
CA LEU A 60 -26.07 26.90 3.39
C LEU A 60 -27.51 26.79 2.85
N GLN A 61 -28.34 26.06 3.60
CA GLN A 61 -29.75 25.91 3.27
C GLN A 61 -30.55 27.13 3.74
N ASP A 62 -31.53 27.55 2.94
CA ASP A 62 -32.40 28.66 3.28
C ASP A 62 -33.27 28.37 4.52
N GLN A 63 -33.49 29.39 5.35
CA GLN A 63 -34.26 29.24 6.59
C GLN A 63 -35.71 28.79 6.36
N ALA A 64 -36.37 29.19 5.27
CA ALA A 64 -37.73 28.77 4.99
C ALA A 64 -37.81 27.26 4.77
N VAL A 65 -36.82 26.69 4.07
CA VAL A 65 -36.75 25.25 3.81
C VAL A 65 -36.48 24.48 5.10
N ILE A 66 -35.56 24.97 5.95
CA ILE A 66 -35.29 24.35 7.26
C ILE A 66 -36.58 24.29 8.09
N ARG A 67 -37.33 25.40 8.16
CA ARG A 67 -38.59 25.48 8.90
C ARG A 67 -39.65 24.53 8.35
N ALA A 68 -39.77 24.43 7.03
CA ALA A 68 -40.71 23.52 6.38
C ALA A 68 -40.44 22.05 6.73
N ILE A 69 -39.16 21.63 6.69
CA ILE A 69 -38.74 20.27 7.08
C ILE A 69 -39.07 20.01 8.55
N LEU A 70 -38.77 20.97 9.44
CA LEU A 70 -39.06 20.83 10.87
C LEU A 70 -40.56 20.73 11.15
N LEU A 71 -41.38 21.54 10.47
CA LEU A 71 -42.85 21.48 10.58
C LEU A 71 -43.40 20.13 10.09
N GLN A 72 -42.86 19.60 9.00
CA GLN A 72 -43.27 18.30 8.46
C GLN A 72 -42.90 17.15 9.39
N ALA A 73 -41.74 17.20 10.03
CA ALA A 73 -41.30 16.16 10.97
C ALA A 73 -42.03 16.20 12.33
N TYR A 74 -42.67 17.32 12.66
CA TYR A 74 -43.41 17.48 13.92
C TYR A 74 -44.85 16.97 13.86
N ALA A 75 -45.44 16.93 12.66
CA ALA A 75 -46.82 16.46 12.41
C ALA A 75 -46.91 14.92 12.46
#